data_AF-A0A3D3LDJ5-F1
#
_entry.id   AF-A0A3D3LDJ5-F1
#
_cell.length_a   1.000
_cell.length_b   1.000
_cell.length_c   1.000
_cell.angle_alpha   90.00
_cell.angle_beta   90.00
_cell.angle_gamma   90.00
#
_symmetry.space_group_name_H-M   'P 1'
#
loop_
_entity.id
_entity.type
_entity.pdbx_description
1 polymer ?
#
loop_
_entity_poly.entity_id
_entity_poly.type
_entity_poly.pdbx_seq_one_letter_code
_entity_poly.pdbx_strand_id
1 'polypeptide(L)' 'MIDADGQVKVADFGLAKITAQDSGGLTKSSVAMGTPDFIAPEAMLAGALVDQRADIYAVGVMLYQML' A
#
# COMPACT_ATOMS: atom_id res chain seq x y z
N MET A 1 -7.41 10.37 -7.48
CA MET A 1 -8.47 11.36 -7.78
C MET A 1 -7.85 12.50 -8.58
N ILE A 2 -8.56 13.08 -9.55
CA ILE A 2 -8.08 14.21 -10.36
C ILE A 2 -9.07 15.36 -10.15
N ASP A 3 -8.57 16.58 -9.87
CA ASP A 3 -9.44 17.76 -9.75
C ASP A 3 -9.69 18.45 -11.10
N ALA A 4 -10.54 19.47 -11.11
CA ALA A 4 -10.92 20.19 -12.34
C ALA A 4 -9.73 20.88 -13.03
N ASP A 5 -8.66 21.16 -12.28
CA ASP A 5 -7.42 21.76 -12.77
C ASP A 5 -6.42 20.70 -13.27
N GLY A 6 -6.80 19.41 -13.23
CA GLY A 6 -5.97 18.29 -13.68
C GLY A 6 -4.95 17.81 -12.64
N GLN A 7 -5.03 18.26 -11.37
CA GLN A 7 -4.08 17.87 -10.34
C GLN A 7 -4.40 16.48 -9.78
N VAL A 8 -3.38 15.65 -9.71
CA VAL A 8 -3.48 14.28 -9.19
C VAL A 8 -3.38 14.31 -7.66
N LYS A 9 -4.37 13.70 -7.00
CA LYS A 9 -4.42 13.52 -5.56
C LYS A 9 -4.57 12.04 -5.22
N VAL A 10 -3.69 11.55 -4.35
CA VAL A 10 -3.83 10.22 -3.75
C VAL A 10 -4.94 10.28 -2.70
N ALA A 11 -5.87 9.33 -2.76
CA ALA A 11 -7.02 9.23 -1.86
C ALA A 11 -7.11 7.80 -1.34
N ASP A 12 -7.90 7.59 -0.28
CA ASP A 12 -8.07 6.32 0.42
C ASP A 12 -6.87 5.87 1.28
N PHE A 13 -6.64 6.60 2.37
CA PHE A 13 -5.67 6.24 3.41
C PHE A 13 -6.27 5.29 4.47
N GLY A 14 -7.37 4.59 4.18
CA GLY A 14 -8.09 3.77 5.17
C GLY A 14 -7.27 2.65 5.81
N LEU A 15 -6.14 2.29 5.19
CA LEU A 15 -5.21 1.25 5.65
C LEU A 15 -3.80 1.79 5.95
N ALA A 16 -3.62 3.12 5.98
CA ALA A 16 -2.32 3.73 6.21
C ALA A 16 -1.82 3.47 7.64
N LYS A 17 -0.55 3.03 7.75
CA LYS A 17 0.11 2.80 9.04
C LYS A 17 1.15 3.89 9.29
N ILE A 18 1.14 4.49 10.48
CA ILE A 18 2.17 5.45 10.90
C ILE A 18 3.40 4.68 11.36
N THR A 19 4.49 4.78 10.60
CA THR A 19 5.77 4.09 10.87
C THR A 19 6.66 4.79 11.89
N ALA A 20 6.30 6.01 12.34
CA ALA A 20 7.18 6.85 13.16
C ALA A 20 7.21 6.48 14.66
N GLN A 21 6.35 5.60 15.18
CA GLN A 21 6.19 5.41 16.63
C GLN A 21 5.95 3.99 17.15
N ASP A 22 6.20 2.92 16.38
CA ASP A 22 5.90 1.57 16.87
C ASP A 22 7.09 0.62 16.87
N SER A 23 7.80 0.60 18.01
CA SER A 23 8.68 -0.50 18.44
C SER A 23 7.89 -1.69 18.99
N GLY A 24 6.55 -1.71 18.88
CA GLY A 24 5.68 -2.74 19.42
C GLY A 24 4.99 -3.51 18.30
N GLY A 25 5.39 -4.76 18.07
CA GLY A 25 4.65 -5.64 17.18
C GLY A 25 3.24 -5.88 17.72
N LEU A 26 2.20 -5.45 16.99
CA LEU A 26 0.89 -6.10 17.00
C LEU A 26 -0.02 -5.64 15.84
N THR A 27 0.40 -5.80 14.58
CA THR A 27 -0.58 -5.93 13.49
C THR A 27 -1.01 -7.39 13.36
N LYS A 28 -1.88 -7.84 14.27
CA LYS A 28 -2.70 -9.06 14.09
C LYS A 28 -3.83 -8.79 13.08
N SER A 29 -3.48 -8.32 11.89
CA SER A 29 -4.33 -8.32 10.71
C SER A 29 -3.56 -9.05 9.62
N SER A 30 -3.37 -10.35 9.84
CA SER A 30 -2.90 -11.31 8.84
C SER A 30 -4.00 -11.60 7.81
N VAL A 31 -4.59 -10.55 7.27
CA VAL A 31 -5.46 -10.61 6.11
C VAL A 31 -4.87 -9.59 5.18
N ALA A 32 -4.41 -10.05 4.02
CA ALA A 32 -4.06 -9.21 2.88
C ALA A 32 -5.31 -8.39 2.52
N MET A 33 -5.52 -7.29 3.23
CA MET A 33 -6.60 -6.34 3.05
C MET A 33 -6.06 -5.28 2.11
N GLY A 34 -6.51 -5.33 0.87
CA GLY A 34 -6.08 -4.50 -0.25
C GLY A 34 -6.68 -5.07 -1.53
N THR A 35 -6.68 -4.29 -2.62
CA THR A 35 -7.07 -4.82 -3.93
C THR A 35 -5.98 -5.80 -4.37
N PRO A 36 -6.28 -7.11 -4.55
CA PRO A 36 -5.28 -8.16 -4.74
C PRO A 36 -4.24 -7.88 -5.83
N ASP A 37 -4.66 -7.17 -6.87
CA ASP A 37 -3.84 -6.86 -8.04
C ASP A 37 -2.68 -5.89 -7.76
N PHE A 38 -2.74 -5.12 -6.67
CA PHE A 38 -1.71 -4.14 -6.29
C PHE A 38 -0.87 -4.56 -5.09
N ILE A 39 -1.09 -5.77 -4.56
CA ILE A 39 -0.41 -6.25 -3.36
C ILE A 39 1.02 -6.69 -3.71
N ALA A 40 1.99 -6.13 -3.00
CA ALA A 40 3.38 -6.54 -3.11
C ALA A 40 3.58 -7.98 -2.60
N PRO A 41 4.43 -8.79 -3.25
CA PRO A 41 4.58 -10.21 -2.93
C PRO A 41 5.01 -10.45 -1.46
N GLU A 42 5.79 -9.55 -0.89
CA GLU A 42 6.19 -9.58 0.52
C GLU A 42 4.99 -9.44 1.47
N ALA A 43 3.93 -8.70 1.10
CA ALA A 43 2.74 -8.53 1.92
C ALA A 43 1.82 -9.77 1.90
N MET A 44 2.06 -10.72 0.99
CA MET A 44 1.36 -12.01 0.94
C MET A 44 1.99 -13.05 1.87
N LEU A 45 3.25 -12.84 2.31
CA LEU A 45 3.91 -13.74 3.24
C LEU A 45 3.49 -13.42 4.68
N ALA A 46 2.92 -14.41 5.37
CA ALA A 46 2.58 -14.29 6.78
C ALA A 46 3.82 -13.98 7.62
N GLY A 47 3.79 -12.85 8.34
CA GLY A 47 4.88 -12.42 9.22
C GLY A 47 6.01 -11.63 8.54
N ALA A 48 5.90 -11.32 7.25
CA ALA A 48 6.85 -10.45 6.58
C ALA A 48 6.71 -9.00 7.06
N LEU A 49 7.85 -8.31 7.20
CA LEU A 49 7.88 -6.87 7.41
C LEU A 49 7.56 -6.18 6.09
N VAL A 50 6.35 -5.64 6.00
CA VAL A 50 5.94 -4.74 4.92
C VAL A 50 6.41 -3.33 5.28
N ASP A 51 7.31 -2.79 4.47
CA ASP A 51 7.80 -1.41 4.58
C ASP A 51 7.34 -0.58 3.36
N GLN A 52 7.83 0.66 3.21
CA GLN A 52 7.40 1.57 2.13
C GLN A 52 7.65 1.01 0.71
N ARG A 53 8.43 -0.06 0.55
CA ARG A 53 8.71 -0.65 -0.77
C ARG A 53 7.46 -1.27 -1.39
N ALA A 54 6.51 -1.71 -0.56
CA ALA A 54 5.23 -2.23 -1.04
C ALA A 54 4.42 -1.15 -1.78
N ASP A 55 4.50 0.11 -1.34
CA ASP A 55 3.85 1.24 -2.04
C ASP A 55 4.49 1.49 -3.41
N ILE A 56 5.82 1.33 -3.53
CA ILE A 56 6.54 1.45 -4.80
C ILE A 56 6.10 0.36 -5.78
N TYR A 57 5.92 -0.88 -5.30
CA TYR A 57 5.39 -1.98 -6.11
C TYR A 57 3.99 -1.65 -6.64
N ALA A 58 3.08 -1.18 -5.78
CA ALA A 58 1.73 -0.80 -6.18
C ALA A 58 1.72 0.31 -7.24
N VAL A 59 2.60 1.32 -7.11
CA VAL A 59 2.79 2.36 -8.14
C VAL A 59 3.31 1.78 -9.45
N GLY A 60 4.25 0.83 -9.40
CA GLY A 60 4.74 0.12 -10.59
C GLY A 60 3.62 -0.63 -11.33
N VAL A 61 2.76 -1.33 -10.60
CA VAL A 61 1.59 -2.00 -11.17
C VAL A 61 0.62 -0.99 -11.79
N MET A 62 0.34 0.13 -11.12
CA MET A 62 -0.51 1.20 -11.67
C MET A 62 0.04 1.74 -12.99
N LEU A 63 1.35 2.02 -13.07
CA LEU A 63 1.99 2.50 -14.29
C LEU A 63 1.90 1.45 -15.41
N TYR A 64 2.12 0.17 -15.10
CA TYR A 64 1.98 -0.90 -16.07
C TYR A 64 0.56 -1.02 -16.64
N GLN A 65 -0.47 -0.85 -15.80
CA GLN A 65 -1.87 -0.88 -16.26
C GLN A 65 -2.26 0.34 -17.11
N MET A 66 -1.51 1.45 -17.04
CA MET A 66 -1.75 2.66 -17.82
C MET A 66 -1.06 2.67 -19.20
N LEU A 67 -0.23 1.67 -19.50
CA LEU A 67 0.39 1.46 -20.82
C LEU A 67 -0.58 0.74 -21.77
#